data_AF-B7B9U4-F1
#
_entry.id   AF-B7B9U4-F1
#
_cell.length_a   1.000
_cell.length_b   1.000
_cell.length_c   1.000
_cell.angle_alpha   90.00
_cell.angle_beta   90.00
_cell.angle_gamma   90.00
#
_symmetry.space_group_name_H-M   'P 1'
#
loop_
_entity.id
_entity.type
_entity.pdbx_description
1 polymer ?
#
loop_
_entity_poly.entity_id
_entity_poly.type
_entity_poly.pdbx_seq_one_letter_code
_entity_poly.pdbx_strand_id
1 'polypeptide(L)'
;KLADMTKRTVLSVLQGTYDKDKFVSQLKEKGIDTVLRYTEEGRIYGATFIDHRTGCVLNGSRMGKELSANALQEHFTLPYAGQPPIPLSIPVDAADKAHGQTAYDSEDISGGMGLLTPEGPAVDAEEEAFIRAMKRKKKKKRKGLGM
;
A
#
# COMPACT_ATOMS: atom_id res chain seq x y z
N LYS A 1 -6.88 5.37 -16.32
CA LYS A 1 -7.32 6.64 -15.69
C LYS A 1 -6.17 7.64 -15.79
N LEU A 2 -6.43 8.95 -15.81
CA LEU A 2 -5.37 9.99 -15.92
C LEU A 2 -4.30 9.84 -14.83
N ALA A 3 -4.73 9.53 -13.60
CA ALA A 3 -3.83 9.27 -12.48
C ALA A 3 -2.85 8.10 -12.70
N ASP A 4 -3.23 7.07 -13.45
CA ASP A 4 -2.36 5.91 -13.74
C ASP A 4 -1.22 6.32 -14.69
N MET A 5 -1.51 7.21 -15.64
CA MET A 5 -0.51 7.74 -16.58
C MET A 5 0.51 8.61 -15.83
N THR A 6 0.03 9.55 -15.02
CA THR A 6 0.90 10.40 -14.18
C THR A 6 1.76 9.53 -13.26
N LYS A 7 1.15 8.52 -12.60
CA LYS A 7 1.88 7.57 -11.75
C LYS A 7 3.03 6.89 -12.49
N ARG A 8 2.75 6.34 -13.68
CA ARG A 8 3.77 5.65 -14.48
C ARG A 8 4.91 6.58 -14.87
N THR A 9 4.61 7.83 -15.21
CA THR A 9 5.63 8.84 -15.50
C THR A 9 6.48 9.16 -14.29
N VAL A 10 5.87 9.38 -13.12
CA VAL A 10 6.59 9.67 -11.87
C VAL A 10 7.53 8.52 -11.51
N LEU A 11 7.05 7.27 -11.58
CA LEU A 11 7.87 6.09 -11.28
C LEU A 11 9.04 5.91 -12.23
N SER A 12 8.81 6.13 -13.53
CA SER A 12 9.88 6.04 -14.52
C SER A 12 10.99 7.07 -14.26
N VAL A 13 10.65 8.26 -13.79
CA VAL A 13 11.65 9.28 -13.41
C VAL A 13 12.34 8.91 -12.10
N LEU A 14 11.59 8.41 -11.12
CA LEU A 14 12.13 7.99 -9.82
C LEU A 14 13.22 6.92 -10.00
N GLN A 15 12.96 5.89 -10.81
CA GLN A 15 13.93 4.84 -11.10
C GLN A 15 15.19 5.33 -11.86
N GLY A 16 15.11 6.48 -12.52
CA GLY A 16 16.21 7.05 -13.30
C GLY A 16 17.16 7.94 -12.50
N THR A 17 16.80 8.34 -11.28
CA THR A 17 17.63 9.24 -10.47
C THR A 17 17.39 9.12 -8.98
N TYR A 18 18.48 9.02 -8.22
CA TYR A 18 18.48 9.09 -6.76
C TYR A 18 18.63 10.52 -6.22
N ASP A 19 18.84 11.50 -7.10
CA ASP A 19 18.98 12.89 -6.72
C ASP A 19 17.61 13.57 -6.73
N LYS A 20 17.26 14.18 -5.60
CA LYS A 20 15.96 14.83 -5.40
C LYS A 20 15.75 16.00 -6.35
N ASP A 21 16.75 16.86 -6.53
CA ASP A 21 16.60 18.08 -7.33
C ASP A 21 16.52 17.74 -8.82
N LYS A 22 17.26 16.70 -9.24
CA LYS A 22 17.16 16.11 -10.57
C LYS A 22 15.79 15.46 -10.80
N PHE A 23 15.26 14.74 -9.82
CA PHE A 23 13.92 14.16 -9.88
C PHE A 23 12.85 15.25 -10.09
N VAL A 24 12.87 16.31 -9.29
CA VAL A 24 11.92 17.43 -9.41
C VAL A 24 12.05 18.12 -10.77
N SER A 25 13.28 18.36 -11.23
CA SER A 25 13.55 19.03 -12.51
C SER A 25 13.05 18.20 -13.70
N GLN A 26 13.30 16.89 -13.70
CA GLN A 26 12.84 15.97 -14.75
C GLN A 26 11.32 15.81 -14.78
N LEU A 27 10.65 15.86 -13.61
CA LEU A 27 9.19 15.88 -13.57
C LEU A 27 8.62 17.19 -14.12
N LYS A 28 9.25 18.30 -13.78
CA LYS A 28 8.84 19.62 -14.28
C LYS A 28 8.93 19.72 -15.80
N GLU A 29 9.98 19.18 -16.40
CA GLU A 29 10.12 19.06 -17.86
C GLU A 29 8.96 18.27 -18.49
N LYS A 30 8.44 17.27 -17.78
CA LYS A 30 7.28 16.47 -18.20
C LYS A 30 5.93 17.11 -17.86
N GLY A 31 5.91 18.35 -17.33
CA GLY A 31 4.72 19.09 -16.95
C GLY A 31 4.13 18.68 -15.59
N ILE A 32 4.92 18.04 -14.73
CA ILE A 32 4.50 17.61 -13.39
C ILE A 32 5.33 18.35 -12.35
N ASP A 33 4.69 19.20 -11.55
CA ASP A 33 5.33 19.81 -10.39
C ASP A 33 5.24 18.88 -9.17
N THR A 34 6.29 18.90 -8.35
CA THR A 34 6.36 18.10 -7.13
C THR A 34 6.49 18.99 -5.92
N VAL A 35 5.61 18.79 -4.93
CA VAL A 35 5.64 19.48 -3.64
C VAL A 35 6.00 18.46 -2.56
N LEU A 36 7.19 18.61 -2.00
CA LEU A 36 7.66 17.81 -0.87
C LEU A 36 7.56 18.63 0.42
N ARG A 37 6.97 18.04 1.45
CA ARG A 37 6.86 18.66 2.78
C ARG A 37 7.78 17.96 3.76
N TYR A 38 8.48 18.75 4.58
CA TYR A 38 9.53 18.29 5.47
C TYR A 38 9.17 18.51 6.94
N THR A 39 9.58 17.58 7.79
CA THR A 39 9.60 17.76 9.24
C THR A 39 10.76 18.69 9.63
N GLU A 40 10.81 19.11 10.89
CA GLU A 40 11.93 19.90 11.42
C GLU A 40 13.27 19.15 11.35
N GLU A 41 13.23 17.82 11.42
CA GLU A 41 14.39 16.94 11.24
C GLU A 41 14.82 16.78 9.76
N GLY A 42 14.10 17.41 8.82
CA GLY A 42 14.38 17.30 7.39
C GLY A 42 13.85 16.04 6.71
N ARG A 43 12.95 15.27 7.34
CA ARG A 43 12.32 14.10 6.71
C ARG A 43 11.11 14.48 5.88
N ILE A 44 10.93 13.84 4.74
CA ILE A 44 9.72 13.98 3.92
C ILE A 44 8.56 13.31 4.65
N TYR A 45 7.53 14.07 5.03
CA TYR A 45 6.28 13.51 5.57
C TYR A 45 5.12 13.57 4.57
N GLY A 46 5.25 14.40 3.52
CA GLY A 46 4.22 14.57 2.51
C GLY A 46 4.83 14.75 1.13
N ALA A 47 4.18 14.13 0.13
CA ALA A 47 4.51 14.30 -1.28
C ALA A 47 3.23 14.47 -2.10
N THR A 48 3.17 15.53 -2.88
CA THR A 48 2.07 15.85 -3.78
C THR A 48 2.61 16.12 -5.18
N PHE A 49 1.97 15.52 -6.18
CA PHE A 49 2.31 15.68 -7.60
C PHE A 49 1.18 16.43 -8.30
N ILE A 50 1.53 17.49 -9.01
CA ILE A 50 0.61 18.35 -9.73
C ILE A 50 0.89 18.17 -11.21
N ASP A 51 0.01 17.46 -11.90
CA ASP A 51 0.10 17.25 -13.33
C ASP A 51 -0.67 18.35 -14.06
N HIS A 52 0.07 19.31 -14.63
CA HIS A 52 -0.50 20.44 -15.36
C HIS A 52 -1.09 20.04 -16.71
N ARG A 53 -0.66 18.89 -17.27
CA ARG A 53 -1.18 18.40 -18.56
C ARG A 53 -2.59 17.87 -18.42
N THR A 54 -2.89 17.27 -17.27
CA THR A 54 -4.20 16.67 -16.98
C THR A 54 -5.02 17.45 -15.97
N GLY A 55 -4.46 18.50 -15.36
CA GLY A 55 -5.09 19.30 -14.30
C GLY A 55 -5.32 18.51 -13.00
N CYS A 56 -4.58 17.42 -12.79
CA CYS A 56 -4.78 16.53 -11.65
C CYS A 56 -3.77 16.81 -10.54
N VAL A 57 -4.24 16.85 -9.30
CA VAL A 57 -3.40 16.90 -8.10
C VAL A 57 -3.51 15.56 -7.38
N LEU A 58 -2.37 14.91 -7.17
CA LEU A 58 -2.31 13.56 -6.65
C LEU A 58 -1.37 13.49 -5.44
N ASN A 59 -1.88 12.95 -4.34
CA ASN A 59 -1.04 12.64 -3.19
C ASN A 59 -0.28 11.33 -3.44
N GLY A 60 1.03 11.34 -3.20
CA GLY A 60 1.89 10.19 -3.48
C GLY A 60 1.41 8.89 -2.82
N SER A 61 1.01 8.95 -1.55
CA SER A 61 0.45 7.81 -0.82
C SER A 61 -0.84 7.24 -1.42
N ARG A 62 -1.63 8.05 -2.14
CA ARG A 62 -2.83 7.59 -2.86
C ARG A 62 -2.52 7.00 -4.23
N MET A 63 -1.39 7.37 -4.83
CA MET A 63 -0.93 6.80 -6.11
C MET A 63 -0.26 5.43 -5.90
N GLY A 64 0.45 5.25 -4.78
CA GLY A 64 1.04 3.97 -4.41
C GLY A 64 2.03 4.08 -3.26
N LYS A 65 2.33 2.96 -2.61
CA LYS A 65 3.30 2.90 -1.49
C LYS A 65 4.70 3.34 -1.92
N GLU A 66 5.10 2.99 -3.13
CA GLU A 66 6.33 3.38 -3.84
C GLU A 66 6.49 4.90 -4.04
N LEU A 67 5.39 5.67 -4.06
CA LEU A 67 5.40 7.13 -4.16
C LEU A 67 5.03 7.80 -2.83
N SER A 68 4.95 7.03 -1.75
CA SER A 68 4.70 7.59 -0.42
C SER A 68 5.88 8.45 0.04
N ALA A 69 5.61 9.33 1.00
CA ALA A 69 6.65 10.14 1.61
C ALA A 69 7.82 9.30 2.15
N ASN A 70 7.53 8.16 2.81
CA ASN A 70 8.56 7.25 3.32
C ASN A 70 9.38 6.61 2.20
N ALA A 71 8.73 6.14 1.13
CA ALA A 71 9.44 5.53 0.01
C ALA A 71 10.35 6.56 -0.70
N LEU A 72 9.89 7.80 -0.86
CA LEU A 72 10.71 8.88 -1.41
C LEU A 72 11.83 9.29 -0.46
N GLN A 73 11.56 9.35 0.86
CA GLN A 73 12.58 9.58 1.87
C GLN A 73 13.69 8.54 1.75
N GLU A 74 13.33 7.26 1.74
CA GLU A 74 14.29 6.18 1.51
C GLU A 74 15.02 6.41 0.18
N HIS A 75 14.29 6.50 -0.93
CA HIS A 75 14.88 6.63 -2.26
C HIS A 75 15.93 7.74 -2.40
N PHE A 76 15.71 8.91 -1.78
CA PHE A 76 16.65 10.04 -1.83
C PHE A 76 17.69 10.04 -0.70
N THR A 77 17.50 9.25 0.36
CA THR A 77 18.39 9.20 1.53
C THR A 77 19.22 7.91 1.61
N LEU A 78 18.98 6.92 0.74
CA LEU A 78 19.78 5.70 0.67
C LEU A 78 21.27 6.03 0.38
N PRO A 79 22.23 5.37 1.07
CA PRO A 79 22.29 3.91 1.22
C PRO A 79 21.92 3.46 2.62
N TYR A 80 20.66 3.09 2.81
CA TYR A 80 20.18 2.40 4.00
C TYR A 80 20.49 0.91 3.89
N ALA A 81 21.78 0.60 3.88
CA ALA A 81 22.26 -0.69 4.36
C ALA A 81 22.62 -0.47 5.84
N GLY A 82 21.65 -0.61 6.76
CA GLY A 82 21.97 -0.87 8.16
C GLY A 82 21.53 0.15 9.23
N GLN A 83 20.67 1.13 8.95
CA GLN A 83 19.97 1.82 10.05
C GLN A 83 18.63 1.11 10.36
N PRO A 84 18.14 1.13 11.61
CA PRO A 84 16.85 0.55 11.96
C PRO A 84 15.71 1.51 11.62
N PRO A 85 14.66 1.07 10.87
CA PRO A 85 13.57 1.94 10.47
C PRO A 85 12.97 2.59 11.71
N ILE A 86 12.82 3.90 11.66
CA ILE A 86 12.29 4.64 12.81
C ILE A 86 10.87 4.15 13.03
N PRO A 87 10.57 3.58 14.22
CA PRO A 87 9.25 3.08 14.51
C PRO A 87 8.31 4.28 14.57
N LEU A 88 7.52 4.48 13.52
CA LEU A 88 6.44 5.45 13.53
C LEU A 88 5.31 4.82 14.36
N SER A 89 5.34 5.06 15.66
CA SER A 89 4.25 4.72 16.59
C SER A 89 3.04 5.59 16.24
N ILE A 90 2.24 5.14 15.28
CA ILE A 90 0.86 5.60 15.16
C ILE A 90 0.19 5.20 16.48
N PRO A 91 -0.34 6.12 17.31
CA PRO A 91 -1.12 5.72 18.46
C PRO A 91 -2.29 4.88 17.96
N VAL A 92 -2.21 3.58 18.23
CA VAL A 92 -3.25 2.60 17.95
C VAL A 92 -4.28 2.80 19.04
N ASP A 93 -5.31 3.58 18.76
CA ASP A 93 -6.58 3.38 19.47
C ASP A 93 -7.21 2.11 18.89
N ALA A 94 -7.44 1.16 19.78
CA ALA A 94 -7.67 -0.24 19.46
C ALA A 94 -9.05 -0.47 18.84
N ALA A 95 -9.08 -1.06 17.63
CA ALA A 95 -9.98 -2.17 17.26
C ALA A 95 -9.78 -2.65 15.80
N ASP A 96 -9.35 -3.92 15.71
CA ASP A 96 -9.72 -4.94 14.73
C ASP A 96 -9.10 -5.04 13.30
N LYS A 97 -8.06 -5.88 13.27
CA LYS A 97 -7.60 -6.89 12.29
C LYS A 97 -8.30 -7.03 10.91
N ALA A 98 -7.49 -7.04 9.85
CA ALA A 98 -7.13 -8.26 9.09
C ALA A 98 -6.43 -7.91 7.77
N HIS A 99 -5.09 -8.00 7.76
CA HIS A 99 -4.27 -8.08 6.56
C HIS A 99 -3.99 -9.56 6.28
N GLY A 100 -4.56 -10.12 5.20
CA GLY A 100 -4.12 -11.38 4.59
C GLY A 100 -3.17 -11.05 3.44
N GLN A 101 -1.86 -11.14 3.68
CA GLN A 101 -0.98 -12.27 3.33
C GLN A 101 -0.67 -12.38 1.83
N THR A 102 0.47 -11.79 1.48
CA THR A 102 1.25 -12.10 0.28
C THR A 102 1.96 -13.44 0.47
N ALA A 103 1.83 -14.29 -0.55
CA ALA A 103 2.58 -15.52 -0.72
C ALA A 103 4.09 -15.26 -0.79
N TYR A 104 4.87 -16.02 -0.03
CA TYR A 104 6.11 -16.60 -0.52
C TYR A 104 6.35 -17.92 0.19
N ASP A 105 6.60 -18.91 -0.65
CA ASP A 105 6.97 -20.29 -0.41
C ASP A 105 8.47 -20.34 -0.11
N SER A 106 8.88 -21.01 0.98
CA SER A 106 10.23 -21.57 1.13
C SER A 106 10.26 -22.57 2.29
N GLU A 107 10.24 -23.83 1.86
CA GLU A 107 10.70 -25.10 2.42
C GLU A 107 11.42 -25.14 3.79
N ASP A 108 10.86 -26.02 4.64
CA ASP A 108 11.51 -27.12 5.36
C ASP A 108 12.71 -26.85 6.28
N ILE A 109 12.47 -26.79 7.61
CA ILE A 109 13.34 -27.41 8.61
C ILE A 109 12.53 -27.77 9.89
N SER A 110 12.44 -29.08 10.18
CA SER A 110 12.52 -29.73 11.51
C SER A 110 11.71 -29.13 12.68
N GLY A 111 10.78 -29.78 13.35
CA GLY A 111 10.67 -31.20 13.68
C GLY A 111 10.18 -31.30 15.14
N GLY A 112 9.02 -31.94 15.34
CA GLY A 112 8.64 -32.60 16.60
C GLY A 112 7.96 -31.75 17.68
N MET A 113 6.64 -31.90 17.84
CA MET A 113 6.03 -32.74 18.91
C MET A 113 4.51 -32.48 19.03
N GLY A 114 3.72 -33.55 19.16
CA GLY A 114 2.32 -33.52 19.60
C GLY A 114 1.32 -33.91 18.51
N LEU A 115 1.24 -35.18 18.08
CA LEU A 115 0.56 -36.27 18.80
C LEU A 115 -0.92 -35.94 19.12
N LEU A 116 -1.80 -36.41 18.23
CA LEU A 116 -3.23 -36.71 18.42
C LEU A 116 -4.21 -35.52 18.37
N THR A 117 -4.80 -35.31 17.20
CA THR A 117 -6.23 -34.96 17.10
C THR A 117 -7.07 -36.09 17.70
N PRO A 118 -8.17 -35.77 18.40
CA PRO A 118 -9.45 -35.96 17.74
C PRO A 118 -10.48 -34.84 18.02
N GLU A 119 -11.22 -34.52 16.96
CA GLU A 119 -12.68 -34.34 16.94
C GLU A 119 -13.36 -33.27 17.82
N GLY A 120 -14.05 -32.34 17.16
CA GLY A 120 -15.29 -31.75 17.66
C GLY A 120 -15.33 -30.21 17.71
N PRO A 121 -15.99 -29.53 16.74
CA PRO A 121 -16.22 -28.11 16.79
C PRO A 121 -17.49 -27.81 17.59
N ALA A 122 -17.36 -27.08 18.70
CA ALA A 122 -18.49 -26.32 19.25
C ALA A 122 -18.69 -25.08 18.33
N VAL A 123 -19.26 -25.31 17.15
CA VAL A 123 -19.67 -24.23 16.24
C VAL A 123 -20.99 -23.67 16.75
N ASP A 124 -20.91 -22.45 17.24
CA ASP A 124 -22.04 -21.65 17.67
C ASP A 124 -23.05 -21.51 16.51
N ALA A 125 -24.27 -22.01 16.72
CA ALA A 125 -25.30 -22.13 15.69
C ALA A 125 -25.78 -20.77 15.13
N GLU A 126 -25.47 -19.67 15.82
CA GLU A 126 -25.85 -18.32 15.39
C GLU A 126 -24.94 -17.81 14.26
N GLU A 127 -23.66 -18.21 14.26
CA GLU A 127 -22.67 -17.73 13.30
C GLU A 127 -22.89 -18.31 11.89
N GLU A 128 -23.30 -19.59 11.77
CA GLU A 128 -23.63 -20.19 10.47
C GLU A 128 -24.87 -19.57 9.81
N ALA A 129 -25.87 -19.18 10.60
CA ALA A 129 -27.10 -18.58 10.09
C ALA A 129 -26.84 -17.21 9.44
N PHE A 130 -25.97 -16.41 10.05
CA PHE A 130 -25.57 -15.10 9.55
C PHE A 130 -24.80 -15.19 8.22
N ILE A 131 -23.85 -16.14 8.12
CA ILE A 131 -23.06 -16.39 6.90
C ILE A 131 -23.97 -16.82 5.73
N ARG A 132 -24.98 -17.67 6.00
CA ARG A 132 -25.93 -18.14 4.98
C ARG A 132 -26.81 -17.00 4.43
N ALA A 133 -27.22 -16.06 5.29
CA ALA A 133 -28.02 -14.90 4.89
C ALA A 133 -27.26 -13.94 3.96
N MET A 134 -26.00 -13.64 4.28
CA MET A 134 -25.12 -12.79 3.46
C MET A 134 -24.86 -13.39 2.05
N LYS A 135 -24.64 -14.71 1.96
CA LYS A 135 -24.37 -15.39 0.67
C LYS A 135 -25.60 -15.42 -0.26
N ARG A 136 -26.83 -15.48 0.26
CA ARG A 136 -28.07 -15.39 -0.55
C ARG A 136 -28.28 -14.00 -1.16
N LYS A 137 -27.93 -12.93 -0.44
CA LYS A 137 -28.12 -11.53 -0.90
C LYS A 137 -27.21 -11.18 -2.07
N LYS A 138 -26.01 -11.75 -2.13
CA LYS A 138 -25.01 -11.49 -3.20
C LYS A 138 -25.35 -12.16 -4.54
N LYS A 139 -26.07 -13.30 -4.53
CA LYS A 139 -26.49 -14.00 -5.78
C LYS A 139 -27.71 -13.36 -6.47
N LYS A 140 -28.58 -12.63 -5.76
CA LYS A 140 -29.78 -12.00 -6.34
C LYS A 140 -29.51 -10.73 -7.17
N LYS A 141 -28.38 -10.03 -6.95
CA LYS A 141 -28.03 -8.81 -7.71
C LYS A 141 -27.27 -9.04 -9.03
N ARG A 142 -26.96 -10.29 -9.39
CA ARG A 142 -26.20 -10.63 -10.62
C ARG A 142 -27.00 -11.42 -11.68
N LYS A 143 -28.32 -11.56 -11.52
CA LYS A 143 -29.22 -12.15 -12.54
C LYS A 143 -30.34 -11.16 -12.91
N GLY A 144 -29.98 -10.14 -13.67
CA GLY A 144 -30.92 -9.14 -14.18
C GLY A 144 -30.29 -8.28 -15.27
N LEU A 145 -29.81 -8.93 -16.35
CA LEU A 145 -29.65 -8.34 -17.67
C LEU A 145 -29.64 -9.51 -18.66
N GLY A 146 -30.72 -9.66 -19.43
CA GLY A 146 -30.86 -10.76 -20.40
C GLY A 146 -32.30 -11.20 -20.64
N MET A 147 -33.18 -10.27 -21.00
CA MET A 147 -34.23 -10.40 -22.02
C MET A 147 -34.46 -9.00 -22.60
#